data_AF-A0A2V6IP90-F1
#
_entry.id   AF-A0A2V6IP90-F1
#
_cell.length_a   1.000
_cell.length_b   1.000
_cell.length_c   1.000
_cell.angle_alpha   90.00
_cell.angle_beta   90.00
_cell.angle_gamma   90.00
#
_symmetry.space_group_name_H-M   'P 1'
#
loop_
_entity.id
_entity.type
_entity.pdbx_description
1 polymer ?
#
loop_
_entity_poly.entity_id
_entity_poly.type
_entity_poly.pdbx_seq_one_letter_code
_entity_poly.pdbx_strand_id
1 'polypeptide(L)'
;VGVLPNMPVTWFGANPIAEVWTTKPFQLPGFSYERLMRGTSFLRVVGRMKPGITVQQVSAALPSLDQSYRTQYPNKIDSVFTTTLRTLPQDVTQTFRAGFATLFAAVSFVLLIACSNVANLLLVRFSGRRREIALRMAIGASRAGIVRLFVFESLLVSLIAGAVGAFVAWRLVPLVPRMASNFLPLEANTATSLSIPVLIFTIALSILTGLLMGVYPALQASHADLVGGLKEGGRGTSGSMRQQCFRKTLVGAQVALSVTLLAGAALLITSFIRLSQQNIGFRSQNLWTGAITLPVSQYPDAQSRQRFAEQILNELRNVRGLESATISGDIPLNGGNRTLYARADRDAPPIEKRASAPSHDIAPDYFKTWGIPLLAGREFNEHDTADGQKVCLISQAGAKKVFPNENPIGKTL
;
A
#
# COMPACT_ATOMS: atom_id res chain seq x y z
N VAL A 1 26.89 19.95 3.44
CA VAL A 1 26.96 18.70 2.64
C VAL A 1 26.97 17.52 3.60
N GLY A 2 26.15 16.49 3.40
CA GLY A 2 26.08 15.32 4.27
C GLY A 2 25.72 14.05 3.50
N VAL A 3 26.04 12.90 4.07
CA VAL A 3 25.65 11.58 3.53
C VAL A 3 24.41 11.14 4.28
N LEU A 4 23.28 11.05 3.56
CA LEU A 4 22.06 10.43 4.07
C LEU A 4 22.00 8.98 3.56
N PRO A 5 21.39 8.05 4.32
CA PRO A 5 21.15 6.70 3.83
C PRO A 5 20.26 6.74 2.58
N ASN A 6 20.32 5.68 1.77
CA ASN A 6 19.46 5.53 0.59
C ASN A 6 18.00 5.78 0.98
N MET A 7 17.44 6.82 0.40
CA MET A 7 16.07 7.23 0.64
C MET A 7 15.10 6.41 -0.22
N PRO A 8 13.83 6.25 0.19
CA PRO A 8 12.87 5.46 -0.56
C PRO A 8 12.66 6.01 -1.97
N VAL A 9 12.58 5.12 -2.97
CA VAL A 9 12.26 5.47 -4.37
C VAL A 9 10.96 6.26 -4.50
N THR A 10 9.98 6.00 -3.63
CA THR A 10 8.70 6.74 -3.60
C THR A 10 8.87 8.23 -3.33
N TRP A 11 10.00 8.66 -2.77
CA TRP A 11 10.28 10.06 -2.44
C TRP A 11 11.12 10.75 -3.51
N PHE A 12 11.96 10.00 -4.25
CA PHE A 12 12.98 10.58 -5.15
C PHE A 12 12.99 10.00 -6.58
N GLY A 13 12.05 9.10 -6.91
CA GLY A 13 11.95 8.45 -8.22
C GLY A 13 12.84 7.22 -8.35
N ALA A 14 12.66 6.47 -9.46
CA ALA A 14 13.28 5.16 -9.72
C ALA A 14 14.82 5.17 -9.85
N ASN A 15 15.47 6.33 -9.64
CA ASN A 15 16.91 6.48 -9.78
C ASN A 15 17.55 7.18 -8.55
N PRO A 16 17.74 6.49 -7.41
CA PRO A 16 18.33 7.11 -6.23
C PRO A 16 19.62 6.40 -5.82
N ILE A 17 20.75 6.85 -6.33
CA ILE A 17 22.01 6.76 -5.57
C ILE A 17 22.56 8.18 -5.46
N ALA A 18 21.86 9.02 -4.69
CA ALA A 18 22.40 10.31 -4.28
C ALA A 18 23.31 10.08 -3.07
N GLU A 19 24.61 9.92 -3.32
CA GLU A 19 25.63 9.72 -2.26
C GLU A 19 25.91 11.00 -1.48
N VAL A 20 25.66 12.16 -2.09
CA VAL A 20 26.00 13.48 -1.56
C VAL A 20 24.77 14.37 -1.53
N TRP A 21 24.40 14.81 -0.32
CA TRP A 21 23.31 15.75 -0.11
C TRP A 21 23.88 17.12 0.23
N THR A 22 23.45 18.16 -0.49
CA THR A 22 23.82 19.54 -0.18
C THR A 22 22.58 20.38 0.09
N THR A 23 22.69 21.31 1.04
CA THR A 23 21.65 22.29 1.33
C THR A 23 21.67 23.34 0.24
N LYS A 24 20.74 23.25 -0.70
CA LYS A 24 20.48 24.35 -1.63
C LYS A 24 19.35 25.19 -1.04
N PRO A 25 19.51 26.51 -0.85
CA PRO A 25 18.38 27.38 -0.55
C PRO A 25 17.39 27.25 -1.71
N PHE A 26 16.23 26.65 -1.43
CA PHE A 26 15.21 26.41 -2.43
C PHE A 26 14.45 27.72 -2.67
N GLN A 27 14.94 28.52 -3.61
CA GLN A 27 14.20 29.67 -4.14
C GLN A 27 13.29 29.18 -5.25
N LEU A 28 11.97 29.22 -5.01
CA LEU A 28 10.95 28.97 -6.04
C LEU A 28 10.94 30.16 -7.02
N PRO A 29 11.35 29.98 -8.29
CA PRO A 29 11.42 31.08 -9.24
C PRO A 29 10.04 31.64 -9.54
N GLY A 30 9.84 32.93 -9.29
CA GLY A 30 8.54 33.61 -9.41
C GLY A 30 7.67 33.61 -8.15
N PHE A 31 8.16 33.05 -7.02
CA PHE A 31 7.52 33.23 -5.72
C PHE A 31 8.26 34.31 -4.93
N SER A 32 7.56 35.41 -4.60
CA SER A 32 8.09 36.39 -3.66
C SER A 32 8.18 35.79 -2.26
N TYR A 33 9.07 36.33 -1.43
CA TYR A 33 9.17 35.94 -0.02
C TYR A 33 7.81 36.01 0.69
N GLU A 34 7.04 37.07 0.46
CA GLU A 34 5.69 37.18 1.00
C GLU A 34 4.76 36.05 0.57
N ARG A 35 4.82 35.62 -0.70
CA ARG A 35 3.98 34.52 -1.22
C ARG A 35 4.36 33.19 -0.59
N LEU A 36 5.64 32.95 -0.34
CA LEU A 36 6.10 31.76 0.40
C LEU A 36 5.62 31.80 1.86
N MET A 37 5.72 32.96 2.52
CA MET A 37 5.25 33.13 3.90
C MET A 37 3.72 33.07 4.06
N ARG A 38 2.97 33.11 2.94
CA ARG A 38 1.51 32.86 2.90
C ARG A 38 1.15 31.38 2.84
N GLY A 39 2.12 30.45 2.97
CA GLY A 39 1.84 29.05 3.27
C GLY A 39 1.84 28.08 2.11
N THR A 40 2.96 28.05 1.39
CA THR A 40 3.26 26.99 0.43
C THR A 40 3.85 25.78 1.16
N SER A 41 3.10 24.69 1.24
CA SER A 41 3.57 23.41 1.80
C SER A 41 4.08 22.49 0.68
N PHE A 42 5.38 22.51 0.42
CA PHE A 42 6.01 21.69 -0.62
C PHE A 42 7.17 20.83 -0.10
N LEU A 43 7.57 21.01 1.17
CA LEU A 43 8.68 20.28 1.75
C LEU A 43 8.18 19.13 2.63
N ARG A 44 8.73 17.94 2.37
CA ARG A 44 8.73 16.84 3.32
C ARG A 44 9.97 16.97 4.20
N VAL A 45 9.76 17.06 5.52
CA VAL A 45 10.85 17.17 6.49
C VAL A 45 11.31 15.78 6.89
N VAL A 46 12.62 15.54 6.80
CA VAL A 46 13.25 14.28 7.18
C VAL A 46 14.34 14.59 8.20
N GLY A 47 14.27 13.95 9.36
CA GLY A 47 15.21 14.15 10.45
C GLY A 47 15.94 12.86 10.81
N ARG A 48 17.21 12.98 11.20
CA ARG A 48 17.97 11.89 11.81
C ARG A 48 17.90 12.00 13.34
N MET A 49 17.43 10.95 14.00
CA MET A 49 17.44 10.89 15.46
C MET A 49 18.86 10.74 15.99
N LYS A 50 19.14 11.35 17.16
CA LYS A 50 20.41 11.13 17.86
C LYS A 50 20.51 9.65 18.31
N PRO A 51 21.73 9.06 18.35
CA PRO A 51 21.92 7.72 18.89
C PRO A 51 21.38 7.61 20.33
N GLY A 52 20.71 6.50 20.64
CA GLY A 52 20.19 6.21 21.99
C GLY A 52 18.83 6.83 22.34
N ILE A 53 18.24 7.65 21.46
CA ILE A 53 16.89 8.21 21.67
C ILE A 53 15.83 7.30 21.04
N THR A 54 14.74 7.04 21.77
CA THR A 54 13.62 6.26 21.24
C THR A 54 12.62 7.14 20.50
N VAL A 55 11.86 6.52 19.57
CA VAL A 55 10.77 7.20 18.85
C VAL A 55 9.74 7.78 19.83
N GLN A 56 9.46 7.09 20.95
CA GLN A 56 8.52 7.59 21.96
C GLN A 56 9.00 8.88 22.61
N GLN A 57 10.31 8.99 22.90
CA GLN A 57 10.89 10.21 23.47
C GLN A 57 10.79 11.39 22.50
N VAL A 58 11.03 11.16 21.20
CA VAL A 58 10.87 12.21 20.18
C VAL A 58 9.39 12.61 20.06
N SER A 59 8.48 11.64 19.98
CA SER A 59 7.04 11.91 19.93
C SER A 59 6.53 12.69 21.16
N ALA A 60 7.11 12.45 22.33
CA ALA A 60 6.76 13.18 23.56
C ALA A 60 7.30 14.62 23.56
N ALA A 61 8.41 14.89 22.89
CA ALA A 61 9.01 16.23 22.80
C ALA A 61 8.32 17.12 21.74
N LEU A 62 7.74 16.54 20.69
CA LEU A 62 7.13 17.28 19.59
C LEU A 62 6.01 18.25 20.00
N PRO A 63 5.05 17.89 20.87
CA PRO A 63 4.00 18.82 21.28
C PRO A 63 4.55 20.11 21.93
N SER A 64 5.63 20.01 22.71
CA SER A 64 6.26 21.18 23.32
C SER A 64 6.95 22.06 22.28
N LEU A 65 7.58 21.45 21.27
CA LEU A 65 8.18 22.17 20.15
C LEU A 65 7.12 22.88 19.30
N ASP A 66 6.04 22.17 18.93
CA ASP A 66 4.92 22.73 18.18
C ASP A 66 4.27 23.89 18.95
N GLN A 67 4.12 23.74 20.28
CA GLN A 67 3.58 24.81 21.14
C GLN A 67 4.52 26.01 21.21
N SER A 68 5.83 25.80 21.37
CA SER A 68 6.82 26.88 21.36
C SER A 68 6.83 27.63 20.02
N TYR A 69 6.75 26.90 18.91
CA TYR A 69 6.66 27.48 17.57
C TYR A 69 5.40 28.32 17.40
N ARG A 70 4.23 27.81 17.84
CA ARG A 70 2.96 28.54 17.86
C ARG A 70 3.03 29.85 18.64
N THR A 71 3.70 29.84 19.80
CA THR A 71 3.85 31.04 20.63
C THR A 71 4.80 32.05 20.01
N GLN A 72 5.90 31.60 19.38
CA GLN A 72 6.88 32.48 18.75
C GLN A 72 6.37 33.08 17.43
N TYR A 73 5.57 32.32 16.68
CA TYR A 73 5.11 32.68 15.34
C TYR A 73 3.59 32.54 15.16
N PRO A 74 2.77 33.23 15.97
CA PRO A 74 1.30 33.06 15.96
C PRO A 74 0.66 33.47 14.62
N ASN A 75 1.28 34.38 13.89
CA ASN A 75 0.76 34.92 12.63
C ASN A 75 1.25 34.13 11.39
N LYS A 76 1.95 33.01 11.59
CA LYS A 76 2.37 32.13 10.49
C LYS A 76 1.32 31.06 10.27
N ILE A 77 1.09 30.70 9.01
CA ILE A 77 0.12 29.67 8.64
C ILE A 77 0.43 28.29 9.21
N ASP A 78 1.71 27.93 9.29
CA ASP A 78 2.15 26.64 9.80
C ASP A 78 2.09 26.54 11.33
N SER A 79 1.79 27.63 12.03
CA SER A 79 1.52 27.59 13.47
C SER A 79 0.35 26.64 13.79
N VAL A 80 -0.67 26.55 12.94
CA VAL A 80 -1.82 25.67 13.17
C VAL A 80 -1.51 24.20 12.84
N PHE A 81 -0.40 23.94 12.15
CA PHE A 81 -0.03 22.57 11.80
C PHE A 81 0.44 21.80 13.03
N THR A 82 0.23 20.49 13.00
CA THR A 82 0.71 19.57 14.03
C THR A 82 1.70 18.63 13.39
N THR A 83 2.90 18.58 13.96
CA THR A 83 3.96 17.70 13.46
C THR A 83 3.63 16.27 13.83
N THR A 84 3.57 15.37 12.83
CA THR A 84 3.40 13.94 13.08
C THR A 84 4.70 13.21 12.83
N LEU A 85 5.19 12.47 13.84
CA LEU A 85 6.39 11.66 13.71
C LEU A 85 6.05 10.32 13.06
N ARG A 86 6.78 9.98 12.01
CA ARG A 86 6.69 8.68 11.34
C ARG A 86 8.10 8.16 11.10
N THR A 87 8.31 6.89 11.39
CA THR A 87 9.57 6.24 11.00
C THR A 87 9.56 5.98 9.50
N LEU A 88 10.75 6.01 8.87
CA LEU A 88 10.89 5.80 7.43
C LEU A 88 10.18 4.52 6.93
N PRO A 89 10.30 3.35 7.61
CA PRO A 89 9.60 2.14 7.17
C PRO A 89 8.08 2.26 7.29
N GLN A 90 7.57 2.95 8.32
CA GLN A 90 6.14 3.15 8.49
C GLN A 90 5.56 4.06 7.42
N ASP A 91 6.25 5.14 7.05
CA ASP A 91 5.77 6.05 6.00
C ASP A 91 5.65 5.34 4.65
N VAL A 92 6.62 4.48 4.31
CA VAL A 92 6.62 3.75 3.05
C VAL A 92 5.58 2.62 3.02
N THR A 93 5.41 1.90 4.14
CA THR A 93 4.58 0.68 4.19
C THR A 93 3.11 0.93 4.56
N GLN A 94 2.76 2.09 5.12
CA GLN A 94 1.42 2.31 5.69
C GLN A 94 0.31 2.09 4.65
N THR A 95 0.48 2.62 3.45
CA THR A 95 -0.49 2.52 2.36
C THR A 95 -0.73 1.06 1.95
N PHE A 96 0.29 0.20 2.10
CA PHE A 96 0.23 -1.21 1.69
C PHE A 96 -0.06 -2.18 2.83
N ARG A 97 -0.03 -1.71 4.09
CA ARG A 97 -0.12 -2.58 5.27
C ARG A 97 -1.43 -3.38 5.31
N ALA A 98 -2.55 -2.76 4.95
CA ALA A 98 -3.83 -3.44 4.87
C ALA A 98 -3.79 -4.56 3.81
N GLY A 99 -3.27 -4.26 2.61
CA GLY A 99 -3.12 -5.25 1.54
C GLY A 99 -2.21 -6.42 1.93
N PHE A 100 -1.05 -6.15 2.54
CA PHE A 100 -0.16 -7.20 3.04
C PHE A 100 -0.77 -8.02 4.17
N ALA A 101 -1.54 -7.39 5.08
CA ALA A 101 -2.25 -8.11 6.13
C ALA A 101 -3.33 -9.05 5.56
N THR A 102 -4.09 -8.59 4.57
CA THR A 102 -5.08 -9.43 3.85
C THR A 102 -4.39 -10.58 3.12
N LEU A 103 -3.28 -10.33 2.44
CA LEU A 103 -2.50 -11.37 1.76
C LEU A 103 -1.97 -12.41 2.77
N PHE A 104 -1.43 -11.96 3.91
CA PHE A 104 -0.94 -12.83 4.97
C PHE A 104 -2.06 -13.70 5.56
N ALA A 105 -3.24 -13.12 5.80
CA ALA A 105 -4.42 -13.87 6.25
C ALA A 105 -4.83 -14.94 5.22
N ALA A 106 -4.85 -14.58 3.93
CA ALA A 106 -5.18 -15.51 2.85
C ALA A 106 -4.19 -16.68 2.77
N VAL A 107 -2.88 -16.40 2.80
CA VAL A 107 -1.82 -17.42 2.81
C VAL A 107 -1.93 -18.31 4.05
N SER A 108 -2.27 -17.74 5.21
CA SER A 108 -2.48 -18.50 6.44
C SER A 108 -3.65 -19.48 6.32
N PHE A 109 -4.76 -19.09 5.71
CA PHE A 109 -5.88 -20.00 5.44
C PHE A 109 -5.51 -21.11 4.45
N VAL A 110 -4.78 -20.79 3.39
CA VAL A 110 -4.28 -21.79 2.44
C VAL A 110 -3.37 -22.80 3.15
N LEU A 111 -2.47 -22.32 4.03
CA LEU A 111 -1.61 -23.19 4.83
C LEU A 111 -2.44 -24.11 5.76
N LEU A 112 -3.46 -23.58 6.43
CA LEU A 112 -4.34 -24.38 7.29
C LEU A 112 -5.11 -25.45 6.49
N ILE A 113 -5.60 -25.12 5.30
CA ILE A 113 -6.24 -26.07 4.39
C ILE A 113 -5.24 -27.17 3.98
N ALA A 114 -4.01 -26.80 3.60
CA ALA A 114 -2.97 -27.75 3.23
C ALA A 114 -2.59 -28.67 4.41
N CYS A 115 -2.42 -28.12 5.60
CA CYS A 115 -2.18 -28.89 6.83
C CYS A 115 -3.33 -29.86 7.12
N SER A 116 -4.59 -29.43 7.00
CA SER A 116 -5.76 -30.30 7.19
C SER A 116 -5.76 -31.48 6.20
N ASN A 117 -5.39 -31.22 4.94
CA ASN A 117 -5.25 -32.28 3.93
C ASN A 117 -4.16 -33.28 4.31
N VAL A 118 -2.99 -32.81 4.74
CA VAL A 118 -1.89 -33.67 5.18
C VAL A 118 -2.29 -34.48 6.41
N ALA A 119 -2.95 -33.87 7.39
CA ALA A 119 -3.49 -34.58 8.56
C ALA A 119 -4.42 -35.72 8.15
N ASN A 120 -5.36 -35.44 7.23
CA ASN A 120 -6.31 -36.43 6.72
C ASN A 120 -5.60 -37.58 5.99
N LEU A 121 -4.61 -37.29 5.15
CA LEU A 121 -3.83 -38.32 4.44
C LEU A 121 -3.02 -39.19 5.40
N LEU A 122 -2.38 -38.58 6.41
CA LEU A 122 -1.66 -39.30 7.44
C LEU A 122 -2.60 -40.21 8.23
N LEU A 123 -3.75 -39.70 8.69
CA LEU A 123 -4.77 -40.51 9.39
C LEU A 123 -5.22 -41.74 8.59
N VAL A 124 -5.38 -41.62 7.27
CA VAL A 124 -5.72 -42.76 6.39
C VAL A 124 -4.55 -43.75 6.29
N ARG A 125 -3.32 -43.27 6.09
CA ARG A 125 -2.11 -44.12 6.06
C ARG A 125 -1.92 -44.88 7.37
N PHE A 126 -2.19 -44.24 8.51
CA PHE A 126 -2.10 -44.86 9.84
C PHE A 126 -3.12 -45.99 10.02
N SER A 127 -4.35 -45.81 9.52
CA SER A 127 -5.37 -46.86 9.56
C SER A 127 -4.90 -48.12 8.79
N GLY A 128 -4.23 -47.94 7.65
CA GLY A 128 -3.64 -49.05 6.88
C GLY A 128 -2.45 -49.74 7.57
N ARG A 129 -1.67 -49.02 8.38
CA ARG A 129 -0.50 -49.56 9.12
C ARG A 129 -0.84 -50.08 10.53
N ARG A 130 -2.11 -50.11 10.90
CA ARG A 130 -2.58 -50.49 12.25
C ARG A 130 -2.17 -51.92 12.63
N ARG A 131 -2.14 -52.86 11.67
CA ARG A 131 -1.70 -54.25 11.87
C ARG A 131 -0.19 -54.36 12.15
N GLU A 132 0.63 -53.57 11.44
CA GLU A 132 2.08 -53.49 11.67
C GLU A 132 2.40 -52.92 13.06
N ILE A 133 1.70 -51.85 13.45
CA ILE A 133 1.85 -51.19 14.76
C ILE A 133 1.46 -52.14 15.90
N ALA A 134 0.36 -52.89 15.73
CA ALA A 134 -0.08 -53.89 16.71
C ALA A 134 0.94 -55.04 16.87
N LEU A 135 1.51 -55.53 15.76
CA LEU A 135 2.56 -56.56 15.79
C LEU A 135 3.84 -56.06 16.48
N ARG A 136 4.29 -54.83 16.19
CA ARG A 136 5.47 -54.23 16.85
C ARG A 136 5.26 -54.05 18.36
N MET A 137 4.07 -53.65 18.79
CA MET A 137 3.75 -53.56 20.22
C MET A 137 3.66 -54.95 20.88
N ALA A 138 3.18 -55.97 20.18
CA ALA A 138 3.17 -57.35 20.68
C ALA A 138 4.58 -57.91 20.91
N ILE A 139 5.58 -57.43 20.15
CA ILE A 139 7.00 -57.78 20.30
C ILE A 139 7.71 -56.91 21.37
N GLY A 140 6.99 -56.00 22.03
CA GLY A 140 7.51 -55.20 23.16
C GLY A 140 7.96 -53.78 22.82
N ALA A 141 7.66 -53.26 21.63
CA ALA A 141 7.98 -51.87 21.29
C ALA A 141 7.16 -50.88 22.15
N SER A 142 7.84 -49.88 22.72
CA SER A 142 7.17 -48.85 23.53
C SER A 142 6.34 -47.90 22.64
N ARG A 143 5.19 -47.45 23.17
CA ARG A 143 4.30 -46.49 22.48
C ARG A 143 5.04 -45.19 22.12
N ALA A 144 5.96 -44.75 22.98
CA ALA A 144 6.81 -43.59 22.74
C ALA A 144 7.76 -43.78 21.55
N GLY A 145 8.29 -44.99 21.33
CA GLY A 145 9.15 -45.30 20.18
C GLY A 145 8.40 -45.20 18.86
N ILE A 146 7.14 -45.65 18.83
CA ILE A 146 6.28 -45.56 17.64
C ILE A 146 5.94 -44.10 17.34
N VAL A 147 5.53 -43.32 18.35
CA VAL A 147 5.25 -41.89 18.18
C VAL A 147 6.47 -41.13 17.69
N ARG A 148 7.66 -41.38 18.27
CA ARG A 148 8.90 -40.72 17.89
C ARG A 148 9.28 -40.97 16.44
N LEU A 149 9.09 -42.19 15.93
CA LEU A 149 9.37 -42.53 14.54
C LEU A 149 8.51 -41.71 13.57
N PHE A 150 7.20 -41.62 13.82
CA PHE A 150 6.27 -40.90 12.95
C PHE A 150 6.41 -39.38 13.03
N VAL A 151 6.72 -38.85 14.21
CA VAL A 151 7.07 -37.45 14.38
C VAL A 151 8.34 -37.13 13.60
N PHE A 152 9.34 -38.01 13.63
CA PHE A 152 10.57 -37.84 12.86
C PHE A 152 10.33 -37.88 11.35
N GLU A 153 9.55 -38.85 10.87
CA GLU A 153 9.17 -38.94 9.44
C GLU A 153 8.42 -37.68 8.97
N SER A 154 7.48 -37.19 9.78
CA SER A 154 6.70 -35.98 9.47
C SER A 154 7.56 -34.71 9.52
N LEU A 155 8.47 -34.61 10.49
CA LEU A 155 9.42 -33.52 10.59
C LEU A 155 10.37 -33.46 9.40
N LEU A 156 10.91 -34.61 8.98
CA LEU A 156 11.83 -34.69 7.84
C LEU A 156 11.14 -34.25 6.55
N VAL A 157 9.92 -34.75 6.30
CA VAL A 157 9.12 -34.34 5.13
C VAL A 157 8.82 -32.83 5.18
N SER A 158 8.44 -32.30 6.35
CA SER A 158 8.13 -30.87 6.50
C SER A 158 9.38 -29.99 6.31
N LEU A 159 10.54 -30.43 6.78
CA LEU A 159 11.80 -29.71 6.59
C LEU A 159 12.19 -29.65 5.10
N ILE A 160 12.05 -30.76 4.37
CA ILE A 160 12.32 -30.80 2.93
C ILE A 160 11.32 -29.90 2.19
N ALA A 161 10.02 -29.97 2.52
CA ALA A 161 9.01 -29.10 1.92
C ALA A 161 9.29 -27.62 2.20
N GLY A 162 9.69 -27.27 3.43
CA GLY A 162 10.09 -25.92 3.81
C GLY A 162 11.33 -25.43 3.05
N ALA A 163 12.34 -26.28 2.87
CA ALA A 163 13.55 -25.96 2.10
C ALA A 163 13.23 -25.73 0.61
N VAL A 164 12.43 -26.60 0.00
CA VAL A 164 11.98 -26.46 -1.40
C VAL A 164 11.13 -25.19 -1.55
N GLY A 165 10.20 -24.93 -0.63
CA GLY A 165 9.36 -23.73 -0.61
C GLY A 165 10.20 -22.44 -0.49
N ALA A 166 11.20 -22.42 0.39
CA ALA A 166 12.12 -21.31 0.55
C ALA A 166 12.96 -21.07 -0.73
N PHE A 167 13.42 -22.14 -1.39
CA PHE A 167 14.15 -22.05 -2.65
C PHE A 167 13.28 -21.47 -3.78
N VAL A 168 12.03 -21.95 -3.91
CA VAL A 168 11.06 -21.40 -4.88
C VAL A 168 10.76 -19.93 -4.59
N ALA A 169 10.56 -19.58 -3.31
CA ALA A 169 10.34 -18.19 -2.90
C ALA A 169 11.55 -17.31 -3.25
N TRP A 170 12.77 -17.78 -3.03
CA TRP A 170 13.99 -17.04 -3.37
C TRP A 170 14.11 -16.74 -4.87
N ARG A 171 13.54 -17.60 -5.74
CA ARG A 171 13.49 -17.35 -7.19
C ARG A 171 12.33 -16.46 -7.62
N LEU A 172 11.16 -16.60 -7.00
CA LEU A 172 9.94 -15.89 -7.39
C LEU A 172 9.84 -14.48 -6.81
N VAL A 173 10.27 -14.27 -5.56
CA VAL A 173 10.17 -12.98 -4.87
C VAL A 173 10.85 -11.84 -5.65
N PRO A 174 12.05 -12.01 -6.24
CA PRO A 174 12.67 -10.97 -7.08
C PRO A 174 11.94 -10.66 -8.39
N LEU A 175 11.06 -11.55 -8.87
CA LEU A 175 10.28 -11.33 -10.10
C LEU A 175 9.04 -10.46 -9.86
N VAL A 176 8.49 -10.47 -8.65
CA VAL A 176 7.27 -9.72 -8.30
C VAL A 176 7.44 -8.20 -8.51
N PRO A 177 8.51 -7.54 -8.03
CA PRO A 177 8.71 -6.11 -8.27
C PRO A 177 8.87 -5.77 -9.75
N ARG A 178 9.45 -6.67 -10.57
CA ARG A 178 9.62 -6.44 -12.01
C ARG A 178 8.28 -6.37 -12.73
N MET A 179 7.35 -7.27 -12.40
CA MET A 179 6.00 -7.27 -12.97
C MET A 179 5.12 -6.17 -12.39
N ALA A 180 5.30 -5.83 -11.11
CA ALA A 180 4.49 -4.84 -10.41
C ALA A 180 5.00 -3.40 -10.54
N SER A 181 6.21 -3.17 -11.08
CA SER A 181 6.82 -1.84 -11.23
C SER A 181 5.94 -0.81 -11.94
N ASN A 182 5.06 -1.27 -12.83
CA ASN A 182 4.09 -0.41 -13.54
C ASN A 182 2.93 0.09 -12.66
N PHE A 183 2.66 -0.57 -11.52
CA PHE A 183 1.49 -0.31 -10.67
C PHE A 183 1.83 0.00 -9.21
N LEU A 184 3.00 -0.44 -8.74
CA LEU A 184 3.48 -0.26 -7.38
C LEU A 184 4.87 0.37 -7.45
N PRO A 185 5.12 1.48 -6.72
CA PRO A 185 6.44 2.07 -6.59
C PRO A 185 7.31 1.24 -5.62
N LEU A 186 7.39 -0.06 -5.89
CA LEU A 186 8.29 -0.99 -5.23
C LEU A 186 9.63 -0.87 -5.94
N GLU A 187 10.69 -0.69 -5.16
CA GLU A 187 12.04 -0.56 -5.69
C GLU A 187 12.40 -1.83 -6.47
N ALA A 188 12.70 -1.69 -7.76
CA ALA A 188 13.19 -2.81 -8.57
C ALA A 188 14.57 -3.32 -8.09
N ASN A 189 15.29 -2.51 -7.29
CA ASN A 189 16.71 -2.67 -7.02
C ASN A 189 17.12 -2.73 -5.53
N THR A 190 16.27 -2.44 -4.53
CA THR A 190 16.64 -2.83 -3.15
C THR A 190 16.42 -4.33 -3.02
N ALA A 191 17.56 -5.02 -2.94
CA ALA A 191 17.74 -6.37 -2.46
C ALA A 191 16.46 -6.98 -1.88
N THR A 192 15.70 -7.66 -2.75
CA THR A 192 14.77 -8.75 -2.42
C THR A 192 15.59 -9.94 -1.88
N SER A 193 16.51 -9.66 -0.98
CA SER A 193 17.23 -10.66 -0.20
C SER A 193 16.22 -11.20 0.80
N LEU A 194 16.03 -12.51 0.79
CA LEU A 194 15.27 -13.19 1.83
C LEU A 194 15.88 -12.76 3.18
N SER A 195 15.13 -12.00 3.97
CA SER A 195 15.65 -11.54 5.24
C SER A 195 15.79 -12.74 6.19
N ILE A 196 16.87 -12.78 6.97
CA ILE A 196 17.11 -13.85 7.95
C ILE A 196 15.89 -14.09 8.86
N PRO A 197 15.16 -13.05 9.34
CA PRO A 197 13.95 -13.25 10.13
C PRO A 197 12.85 -14.03 9.38
N VAL A 198 12.68 -13.82 8.07
CA VAL A 198 11.69 -14.53 7.25
C VAL A 198 12.10 -16.00 7.07
N LEU A 199 13.40 -16.27 6.91
CA LEU A 199 13.91 -17.65 6.84
C LEU A 199 13.69 -18.38 8.17
N ILE A 200 14.03 -17.75 9.30
CA ILE A 200 13.78 -18.30 10.64
C ILE A 200 12.29 -18.55 10.85
N PHE A 201 11.43 -17.61 10.49
CA PHE A 201 9.98 -17.77 10.57
C PHE A 201 9.49 -18.96 9.73
N THR A 202 9.98 -19.11 8.50
CA THR A 202 9.61 -20.21 7.60
C THR A 202 10.04 -21.57 8.15
N ILE A 203 11.25 -21.65 8.71
CA ILE A 203 11.78 -22.86 9.35
C ILE A 203 10.94 -23.20 10.59
N ALA A 204 10.70 -22.23 11.47
CA ALA A 204 9.89 -22.41 12.67
C ALA A 204 8.48 -22.89 12.32
N LEU A 205 7.87 -22.29 11.29
CA LEU A 205 6.54 -22.68 10.80
C LEU A 205 6.55 -24.09 10.22
N SER A 206 7.58 -24.49 9.47
CA SER A 206 7.72 -25.85 8.92
C SER A 206 7.90 -26.89 10.03
N ILE A 207 8.66 -26.58 11.07
CA ILE A 207 8.81 -27.46 12.24
C ILE A 207 7.47 -27.60 12.97
N LEU A 208 6.78 -26.47 13.20
CA LEU A 208 5.48 -26.44 13.88
C LEU A 208 4.43 -27.26 13.11
N THR A 209 4.32 -27.10 11.80
CA THR A 209 3.39 -27.89 10.98
C THR A 209 3.76 -29.38 11.00
N GLY A 210 5.05 -29.73 10.87
CA GLY A 210 5.52 -31.11 10.95
C GLY A 210 5.21 -31.77 12.31
N LEU A 211 5.40 -31.05 13.41
CA LEU A 211 5.04 -31.50 14.76
C LEU A 211 3.54 -31.72 14.92
N LEU A 212 2.73 -30.72 14.55
CA LEU A 212 1.27 -30.80 14.66
C LEU A 212 0.71 -31.97 13.84
N MET A 213 1.23 -32.17 12.63
CA MET A 213 0.80 -33.23 11.73
C MET A 213 1.34 -34.61 12.13
N GLY A 214 2.52 -34.70 12.76
CA GLY A 214 3.13 -35.97 13.17
C GLY A 214 2.65 -36.47 14.55
N VAL A 215 2.52 -35.57 15.52
CA VAL A 215 2.13 -35.91 16.90
C VAL A 215 0.67 -36.32 16.97
N TYR A 216 -0.21 -35.60 16.28
CA TYR A 216 -1.66 -35.78 16.42
C TYR A 216 -2.14 -37.18 15.98
N PRO A 217 -1.82 -37.69 14.77
CA PRO A 217 -2.22 -39.03 14.35
C PRO A 217 -1.51 -40.12 15.15
N ALA A 218 -0.26 -39.89 15.56
CA ALA A 218 0.53 -40.85 16.33
C ALA A 218 -0.04 -41.07 17.74
N LEU A 219 -0.49 -40.01 18.41
CA LEU A 219 -1.19 -40.12 19.70
C LEU A 219 -2.50 -40.88 19.55
N GLN A 220 -3.29 -40.57 18.51
CA GLN A 220 -4.55 -41.26 18.24
C GLN A 220 -4.35 -42.76 17.98
N ALA A 221 -3.33 -43.14 17.21
CA ALA A 221 -2.99 -44.52 16.93
C ALA A 221 -2.51 -45.28 18.18
N SER A 222 -1.78 -44.62 19.08
CA SER A 222 -1.31 -45.21 20.34
C SER A 222 -2.43 -45.50 21.35
N HIS A 223 -3.55 -44.76 21.23
CA HIS A 223 -4.74 -44.88 22.09
C HIS A 223 -5.81 -45.82 21.53
N ALA A 224 -5.68 -46.26 20.27
CA ALA A 224 -6.64 -47.16 19.64
C ALA A 224 -6.49 -48.56 20.26
N ASP A 225 -7.45 -48.92 21.10
CA ASP A 225 -7.45 -50.11 21.95
C ASP A 225 -7.07 -51.39 21.18
N LEU A 226 -5.95 -51.99 21.56
CA LEU A 226 -5.34 -53.15 20.91
C LEU A 226 -6.20 -54.42 21.05
N VAL A 227 -7.06 -54.46 22.07
CA VAL A 227 -7.91 -55.61 22.36
C VAL A 227 -9.14 -55.67 21.43
N GLY A 228 -9.62 -54.51 20.93
CA GLY A 228 -10.71 -54.46 19.95
C GLY A 228 -10.29 -54.84 18.53
N GLY A 229 -9.07 -54.46 18.13
CA GLY A 229 -8.58 -54.67 16.76
C GLY A 229 -8.34 -56.13 16.35
N LEU A 230 -8.14 -57.05 17.31
CA LEU A 230 -8.06 -58.48 17.04
C LEU A 230 -9.43 -59.18 16.97
N LYS A 231 -10.47 -58.65 17.63
CA LYS A 231 -11.85 -59.15 17.53
C LYS A 231 -12.60 -58.65 16.29
N GLU A 232 -12.16 -57.53 15.70
CA GLU A 232 -12.79 -56.90 14.53
C GLU A 232 -12.40 -57.50 13.16
N GLY A 233 -11.59 -58.56 13.12
CA GLY A 233 -11.13 -59.20 11.88
C GLY A 233 -12.23 -59.73 10.93
N GLY A 234 -13.51 -59.67 11.30
CA GLY A 234 -14.63 -60.17 10.49
C GLY A 234 -15.76 -59.17 10.18
N ARG A 235 -15.77 -57.94 10.72
CA ARG A 235 -16.87 -56.98 10.47
C ARG A 235 -16.30 -55.60 10.12
N GLY A 236 -16.23 -55.34 8.80
CA GLY A 236 -16.14 -54.04 8.13
C GLY A 236 -15.42 -52.88 8.84
N THR A 237 -14.20 -52.59 8.37
CA THR A 237 -13.49 -51.29 8.16
C THR A 237 -13.96 -49.96 8.78
N SER A 238 -14.78 -49.92 9.82
CA SER A 238 -15.21 -48.69 10.47
C SER A 238 -14.20 -48.33 11.55
N GLY A 239 -13.34 -47.34 11.27
CA GLY A 239 -12.50 -46.73 12.30
C GLY A 239 -13.36 -46.22 13.48
N SER A 240 -12.74 -46.03 14.65
CA SER A 240 -13.45 -45.57 15.85
C SER A 240 -14.35 -44.35 15.55
N MET A 241 -15.57 -44.31 16.11
CA MET A 241 -16.53 -43.21 15.88
C MET A 241 -15.92 -41.82 16.11
N ARG A 242 -14.97 -41.72 17.05
CA ARG A 242 -14.21 -40.51 17.38
C ARG A 242 -13.31 -40.04 16.22
N GLN A 243 -12.66 -40.96 15.52
CA GLN A 243 -11.81 -40.68 14.36
C GLN A 243 -12.64 -40.22 13.15
N GLN A 244 -13.82 -40.81 12.94
CA GLN A 244 -14.73 -40.40 11.86
C GLN A 244 -15.37 -39.03 12.14
N CYS A 245 -15.72 -38.73 13.39
CA CYS A 245 -16.22 -37.41 13.79
C CYS A 245 -15.16 -36.32 13.55
N PHE A 246 -13.92 -36.55 14.00
CA PHE A 246 -12.83 -35.60 13.79
C PHE A 246 -12.54 -35.35 12.30
N ARG A 247 -12.50 -36.39 11.47
CA ARG A 247 -12.34 -36.24 10.02
C ARG A 247 -13.47 -35.43 9.40
N LYS A 248 -14.73 -35.65 9.82
CA LYS A 248 -15.87 -34.84 9.35
C LYS A 248 -15.72 -33.37 9.76
N THR A 249 -15.26 -33.10 10.98
CA THR A 249 -14.99 -31.72 11.44
C THR A 249 -13.86 -31.06 10.66
N LEU A 250 -12.75 -31.78 10.39
CA LEU A 250 -11.65 -31.27 9.58
C LEU A 250 -12.08 -30.94 8.15
N VAL A 251 -12.87 -31.82 7.52
CA VAL A 251 -13.40 -31.58 6.17
C VAL A 251 -14.39 -30.41 6.19
N GLY A 252 -15.27 -30.33 7.20
CA GLY A 252 -16.19 -29.21 7.37
C GLY A 252 -15.46 -27.87 7.53
N ALA A 253 -14.43 -27.82 8.39
CA ALA A 253 -13.59 -26.64 8.58
C ALA A 253 -12.82 -26.27 7.30
N GLN A 254 -12.30 -27.25 6.57
CA GLN A 254 -11.63 -27.04 5.29
C GLN A 254 -12.58 -26.43 4.24
N VAL A 255 -13.79 -26.98 4.11
CA VAL A 255 -14.80 -26.44 3.19
C VAL A 255 -15.17 -25.03 3.59
N ALA A 256 -15.40 -24.78 4.89
CA ALA A 256 -15.68 -23.43 5.39
C ALA A 256 -14.56 -22.44 5.05
N LEU A 257 -13.30 -22.77 5.34
CA LEU A 257 -12.14 -21.92 5.02
C LEU A 257 -12.00 -21.69 3.51
N SER A 258 -12.24 -22.72 2.69
CA SER A 258 -12.16 -22.62 1.23
C SER A 258 -13.26 -21.70 0.67
N VAL A 259 -14.48 -21.82 1.19
CA VAL A 259 -15.61 -20.93 0.83
C VAL A 259 -15.33 -19.51 1.28
N THR A 260 -14.77 -19.29 2.48
CA THR A 260 -14.36 -17.95 2.95
C THR A 260 -13.31 -17.32 2.04
N LEU A 261 -12.27 -18.08 1.64
CA LEU A 261 -11.26 -17.61 0.70
C LEU A 261 -11.85 -17.27 -0.67
N LEU A 262 -12.71 -18.14 -1.20
CA LEU A 262 -13.36 -17.93 -2.50
C LEU A 262 -14.25 -16.69 -2.47
N ALA A 263 -15.07 -16.53 -1.43
CA ALA A 263 -15.93 -15.36 -1.26
C ALA A 263 -15.11 -14.08 -1.09
N GLY A 264 -14.03 -14.12 -0.30
CA GLY A 264 -13.11 -13.00 -0.12
C GLY A 264 -12.43 -12.59 -1.43
N ALA A 265 -11.92 -13.56 -2.20
CA ALA A 265 -11.31 -13.32 -3.51
C ALA A 265 -12.33 -12.72 -4.51
N ALA A 266 -13.55 -13.29 -4.56
CA ALA A 266 -14.62 -12.77 -5.41
C ALA A 266 -15.01 -11.33 -5.04
N LEU A 267 -15.11 -11.01 -3.74
CA LEU A 267 -15.37 -9.66 -3.26
C LEU A 267 -14.25 -8.68 -3.63
N LEU A 268 -12.98 -9.08 -3.48
CA LEU A 268 -11.83 -8.25 -3.85
C LEU A 268 -11.80 -7.97 -5.36
N ILE A 269 -12.01 -9.00 -6.20
CA ILE A 269 -12.09 -8.85 -7.65
C ILE A 269 -13.26 -7.95 -8.03
N THR A 270 -14.44 -8.19 -7.46
CA THR A 270 -15.64 -7.38 -7.72
C THR A 270 -15.44 -5.92 -7.28
N SER A 271 -14.82 -5.71 -6.12
CA SER A 271 -14.49 -4.37 -5.60
C SER A 271 -13.50 -3.66 -6.52
N PHE A 272 -12.46 -4.36 -6.97
CA PHE A 272 -11.49 -3.81 -7.93
C PHE A 272 -12.15 -3.46 -9.26
N ILE A 273 -12.99 -4.34 -9.81
CA ILE A 273 -13.74 -4.07 -11.05
C ILE A 273 -14.62 -2.84 -10.86
N ARG A 274 -15.40 -2.78 -9.77
CA ARG A 274 -16.25 -1.62 -9.45
C ARG A 274 -15.44 -0.33 -9.31
N LEU A 275 -14.30 -0.38 -8.64
CA LEU A 275 -13.42 0.77 -8.47
C LEU A 275 -12.81 1.21 -9.81
N SER A 276 -12.42 0.26 -10.66
CA SER A 276 -11.85 0.54 -11.99
C SER A 276 -12.86 1.08 -12.99
N GLN A 277 -14.14 0.73 -12.83
CA GLN A 277 -15.24 1.19 -13.67
C GLN A 277 -15.96 2.42 -13.10
N GLN A 278 -15.60 2.84 -11.89
CA GLN A 278 -16.18 4.03 -11.29
C GLN A 278 -15.86 5.23 -12.17
N ASN A 279 -16.89 6.00 -12.51
CA ASN A 279 -16.70 7.24 -13.25
C ASN A 279 -15.92 8.22 -12.36
N ILE A 280 -14.63 8.36 -12.64
CA ILE A 280 -13.70 9.26 -11.95
C ILE A 280 -13.96 10.75 -12.28
N GLY A 281 -14.96 11.05 -13.13
CA GLY A 281 -15.34 12.40 -13.52
C GLY A 281 -14.48 13.00 -14.64
N PHE A 282 -13.54 12.23 -15.20
CA PHE A 282 -12.72 12.57 -16.35
C PHE A 282 -12.43 11.32 -17.21
N ARG A 283 -12.08 11.53 -18.48
CA ARG A 283 -11.68 10.48 -19.41
C ARG A 283 -10.22 10.13 -19.19
N SER A 284 -9.90 8.85 -18.95
CA SER A 284 -8.52 8.35 -18.83
C SER A 284 -8.02 7.62 -20.08
N GLN A 285 -8.91 7.31 -21.03
CA GLN A 285 -8.61 6.58 -22.26
C GLN A 285 -8.17 7.53 -23.38
N ASN A 286 -7.25 7.09 -24.22
CA ASN A 286 -6.71 7.83 -25.37
C ASN A 286 -6.05 9.17 -25.02
N LEU A 287 -5.49 9.28 -23.81
CA LEU A 287 -4.72 10.45 -23.38
C LEU A 287 -3.24 10.10 -23.28
N TRP A 288 -2.41 11.00 -23.80
CA TRP A 288 -0.96 10.97 -23.64
C TRP A 288 -0.57 12.05 -22.65
N THR A 289 0.07 11.66 -21.57
CA THR A 289 0.57 12.59 -20.55
C THR A 289 2.09 12.55 -20.53
N GLY A 290 2.69 13.73 -20.35
CA GLY A 290 4.13 13.89 -20.24
C GLY A 290 4.44 14.96 -19.20
N ALA A 291 5.51 14.75 -18.43
CA ALA A 291 6.01 15.74 -17.48
C ALA A 291 7.18 16.51 -18.11
N ILE A 292 7.10 17.83 -18.11
CA ILE A 292 8.16 18.71 -18.58
C ILE A 292 8.66 19.51 -17.38
N THR A 293 9.98 19.48 -17.15
CA THR A 293 10.63 20.33 -16.14
C THR A 293 11.43 21.41 -16.85
N LEU A 294 11.07 22.67 -16.62
CA LEU A 294 11.77 23.82 -17.21
C LEU A 294 12.98 24.21 -16.36
N PRO A 295 14.21 24.24 -16.93
CA PRO A 295 15.39 24.69 -16.20
C PRO A 295 15.28 26.16 -15.82
N VAL A 296 15.47 26.44 -14.52
CA VAL A 296 15.39 27.80 -13.95
C VAL A 296 16.38 28.77 -14.60
N SER A 297 17.54 28.29 -15.02
CA SER A 297 18.57 29.10 -15.68
C SER A 297 18.14 29.63 -17.05
N GLN A 298 17.27 28.90 -17.76
CA GLN A 298 16.80 29.26 -19.11
C GLN A 298 15.44 29.96 -19.07
N TYR A 299 14.60 29.64 -18.08
CA TYR A 299 13.26 30.19 -17.93
C TYR A 299 13.08 30.82 -16.53
N PRO A 300 13.75 31.95 -16.25
CA PRO A 300 13.78 32.53 -14.90
C PRO A 300 12.48 33.23 -14.50
N ASP A 301 11.75 33.77 -15.47
CA ASP A 301 10.58 34.62 -15.27
C ASP A 301 9.25 33.93 -15.66
N ALA A 302 8.13 34.51 -15.22
CA ALA A 302 6.81 33.96 -15.54
C ALA A 302 6.46 34.10 -17.03
N GLN A 303 6.91 35.18 -17.69
CA GLN A 303 6.57 35.45 -19.09
C GLN A 303 7.30 34.51 -20.05
N SER A 304 8.56 34.16 -19.80
CA SER A 304 9.30 33.18 -20.59
C SER A 304 8.68 31.78 -20.50
N ARG A 305 8.24 31.37 -19.30
CA ARG A 305 7.50 30.11 -19.09
C ARG A 305 6.14 30.11 -19.78
N GLN A 306 5.41 31.23 -19.73
CA GLN A 306 4.14 31.38 -20.44
C GLN A 306 4.33 31.29 -21.96
N ARG A 307 5.31 32.01 -22.52
CA ARG A 307 5.63 31.95 -23.97
C ARG A 307 5.98 30.52 -24.42
N PHE A 308 6.74 29.79 -23.61
CA PHE A 308 7.03 28.37 -23.89
C PHE A 308 5.75 27.52 -23.94
N ALA A 309 4.88 27.69 -22.94
CA ALA A 309 3.60 26.97 -22.87
C ALA A 309 2.69 27.27 -24.08
N GLU A 310 2.62 28.55 -24.49
CA GLU A 310 1.87 28.96 -25.68
C GLU A 310 2.46 28.35 -26.97
N GLN A 311 3.78 28.41 -27.13
CA GLN A 311 4.46 27.85 -28.30
C GLN A 311 4.24 26.35 -28.43
N ILE A 312 4.46 25.58 -27.36
CA ILE A 312 4.31 24.12 -27.42
C ILE A 312 2.84 23.71 -27.61
N LEU A 313 1.88 24.44 -27.04
CA LEU A 313 0.46 24.18 -27.28
C LEU A 313 0.07 24.45 -28.74
N ASN A 314 0.57 25.54 -29.33
CA ASN A 314 0.34 25.85 -30.75
C ASN A 314 0.94 24.77 -31.68
N GLU A 315 2.15 24.31 -31.39
CA GLU A 315 2.77 23.21 -32.15
C GLU A 315 1.99 21.89 -31.99
N LEU A 316 1.59 21.53 -30.77
CA LEU A 316 0.82 20.31 -30.51
C LEU A 316 -0.56 20.32 -31.19
N ARG A 317 -1.23 21.48 -31.23
CA ARG A 317 -2.50 21.66 -31.95
C ARG A 317 -2.36 21.45 -33.46
N ASN A 318 -1.17 21.64 -34.03
CA ASN A 318 -0.91 21.44 -35.46
C ASN A 318 -0.55 19.99 -35.84
N VAL A 319 -0.30 19.11 -34.86
CA VAL A 319 0.06 17.70 -35.12
C VAL A 319 -1.18 16.91 -35.53
N ARG A 320 -1.12 16.27 -36.71
CA ARG A 320 -2.21 15.41 -37.19
C ARG A 320 -2.41 14.21 -36.26
N GLY A 321 -3.65 14.02 -35.79
CA GLY A 321 -4.04 12.90 -34.92
C GLY A 321 -4.28 13.31 -33.45
N LEU A 322 -3.93 14.54 -33.07
CA LEU A 322 -4.30 15.11 -31.77
C LEU A 322 -5.64 15.86 -31.87
N GLU A 323 -6.61 15.50 -31.03
CA GLU A 323 -7.92 16.16 -30.97
C GLU A 323 -7.90 17.43 -30.12
N SER A 324 -7.12 17.42 -29.03
CA SER A 324 -6.94 18.54 -28.11
C SER A 324 -5.61 18.42 -27.37
N ALA A 325 -5.07 19.54 -26.92
CA ALA A 325 -3.84 19.62 -26.15
C ALA A 325 -3.98 20.70 -25.07
N THR A 326 -3.46 20.41 -23.88
CA THR A 326 -3.47 21.33 -22.75
C THR A 326 -2.22 21.14 -21.90
N ILE A 327 -1.89 22.14 -21.09
CA ILE A 327 -0.82 22.07 -20.09
C ILE A 327 -1.44 22.38 -18.73
N SER A 328 -1.06 21.62 -17.72
CA SER A 328 -1.46 21.86 -16.35
C SER A 328 -0.27 21.65 -15.41
N GLY A 329 -0.32 22.28 -14.24
CA GLY A 329 0.67 22.07 -13.19
C GLY A 329 0.65 20.63 -12.66
N ASP A 330 -0.54 20.02 -12.62
CA ASP A 330 -0.74 18.64 -12.16
C ASP A 330 -1.80 17.92 -13.02
N ILE A 331 -1.88 16.60 -12.88
CA ILE A 331 -2.88 15.72 -13.50
C ILE A 331 -4.02 15.48 -12.49
N PRO A 332 -5.29 15.29 -12.91
CA PRO A 332 -6.37 14.92 -12.01
C PRO A 332 -6.00 13.77 -11.07
N LEU A 333 -6.39 13.88 -9.79
CA LEU A 333 -6.11 12.92 -8.70
C LEU A 333 -4.65 12.79 -8.25
N ASN A 334 -3.67 13.46 -8.89
CA ASN A 334 -2.27 13.42 -8.46
C ASN A 334 -1.97 14.35 -7.25
N GLY A 335 -3.00 15.02 -6.73
CA GLY A 335 -2.85 16.10 -5.75
C GLY A 335 -2.44 17.40 -6.44
N GLY A 336 -2.71 18.53 -5.80
CA GLY A 336 -2.33 19.84 -6.30
C GLY A 336 -1.75 20.71 -5.21
N ASN A 337 -1.15 21.83 -5.61
CA ASN A 337 -0.72 22.85 -4.67
C ASN A 337 -1.89 23.29 -3.79
N ARG A 338 -1.61 23.66 -2.55
CA ARG A 338 -2.64 24.18 -1.65
C ARG A 338 -2.60 25.70 -1.68
N THR A 339 -3.72 26.30 -2.08
CA THR A 339 -3.86 27.76 -2.09
C THR A 339 -4.83 28.19 -1.00
N LEU A 340 -4.44 29.25 -0.29
CA LEU A 340 -5.34 29.93 0.64
C LEU A 340 -6.33 30.79 -0.13
N TYR A 341 -7.57 30.76 0.30
CA TYR A 341 -8.62 31.58 -0.28
C TYR A 341 -9.40 32.30 0.82
N ALA A 342 -9.99 33.44 0.46
CA ALA A 342 -10.82 34.22 1.36
C ALA A 342 -11.85 34.99 0.55
N ARG A 343 -13.12 34.83 0.92
CA ARG A 343 -14.23 35.59 0.35
C ARG A 343 -13.95 37.09 0.43
N ALA A 344 -14.00 37.78 -0.71
CA ALA A 344 -13.74 39.21 -0.78
C ALA A 344 -14.91 40.08 -0.27
N ASP A 345 -16.10 39.49 -0.14
CA ASP A 345 -17.30 40.16 0.38
C ASP A 345 -17.35 40.22 1.92
N ARG A 346 -16.30 39.73 2.60
CA ARG A 346 -16.16 39.76 4.07
C ARG A 346 -14.74 40.18 4.42
N ASP A 347 -14.54 40.62 5.65
CA ASP A 347 -13.20 40.89 6.16
C ASP A 347 -12.33 39.63 6.02
N ALA A 348 -11.25 39.76 5.25
CA ALA A 348 -10.34 38.65 5.01
C ALA A 348 -9.70 38.24 6.34
N PRO A 349 -9.91 36.99 6.80
CA PRO A 349 -9.35 36.58 8.07
C PRO A 349 -7.81 36.64 8.03
N PRO A 350 -7.16 36.74 9.19
CA PRO A 350 -5.71 36.58 9.31
C PRO A 350 -5.24 35.31 8.58
N ILE A 351 -4.02 35.34 8.04
CA ILE A 351 -3.50 34.29 7.15
C ILE A 351 -3.60 32.90 7.80
N GLU A 352 -3.30 32.79 9.09
CA GLU A 352 -3.38 31.56 9.87
C GLU A 352 -4.79 30.98 10.02
N LYS A 353 -5.84 31.80 9.80
CA LYS A 353 -7.25 31.38 9.85
C LYS A 353 -7.87 31.21 8.47
N ARG A 354 -7.12 31.47 7.39
CA ARG A 354 -7.64 31.32 6.02
C ARG A 354 -7.84 29.85 5.67
N ALA A 355 -8.95 29.57 4.98
CA ALA A 355 -9.19 28.25 4.47
C ALA A 355 -8.23 27.92 3.33
N SER A 356 -7.80 26.67 3.27
CA SER A 356 -6.89 26.15 2.24
C SER A 356 -7.59 25.08 1.43
N ALA A 357 -7.51 25.18 0.10
CA ALA A 357 -8.00 24.17 -0.83
C ALA A 357 -6.88 23.73 -1.79
N PRO A 358 -6.89 22.48 -2.26
CA PRO A 358 -6.12 22.09 -3.44
C PRO A 358 -6.52 22.99 -4.61
N SER A 359 -5.52 23.51 -5.32
CA SER A 359 -5.62 24.36 -6.49
C SER A 359 -4.73 23.80 -7.58
N HIS A 360 -5.21 23.86 -8.81
CA HIS A 360 -4.47 23.43 -9.98
C HIS A 360 -4.37 24.60 -10.95
N ASP A 361 -3.17 24.84 -11.44
CA ASP A 361 -2.94 25.76 -12.54
C ASP A 361 -3.22 25.00 -13.85
N ILE A 362 -4.15 25.51 -14.65
CA ILE A 362 -4.59 24.85 -15.88
C ILE A 362 -4.59 25.86 -17.03
N ALA A 363 -4.18 25.39 -18.21
CA ALA A 363 -4.31 26.14 -19.46
C ALA A 363 -5.73 25.97 -20.04
N PRO A 364 -6.10 26.75 -21.08
CA PRO A 364 -7.32 26.51 -21.84
C PRO A 364 -7.42 25.07 -22.38
N ASP A 365 -8.63 24.67 -22.75
CA ASP A 365 -8.99 23.32 -23.23
C ASP A 365 -8.74 22.19 -22.22
N TYR A 366 -8.44 22.49 -20.95
CA TYR A 366 -8.19 21.47 -19.94
C TYR A 366 -9.42 20.58 -19.71
N PHE A 367 -10.59 21.17 -19.49
CA PHE A 367 -11.82 20.41 -19.26
C PHE A 367 -12.23 19.63 -20.50
N LYS A 368 -12.05 20.21 -21.69
CA LYS A 368 -12.30 19.54 -22.97
C LYS A 368 -11.39 18.32 -23.16
N THR A 369 -10.08 18.49 -22.95
CA THR A 369 -9.07 17.43 -23.12
C THR A 369 -9.31 16.28 -22.14
N TRP A 370 -9.60 16.61 -20.87
CA TRP A 370 -9.91 15.62 -19.85
C TRP A 370 -11.36 15.11 -19.88
N GLY A 371 -12.23 15.65 -20.74
CA GLY A 371 -13.65 15.31 -20.80
C GLY A 371 -14.42 15.60 -19.50
N ILE A 372 -14.01 16.63 -18.75
CA ILE A 372 -14.64 17.04 -17.49
C ILE A 372 -15.83 17.96 -17.83
N PRO A 373 -17.06 17.65 -17.40
CA PRO A 373 -18.22 18.49 -17.69
C PRO A 373 -18.18 19.78 -16.86
N LEU A 374 -18.32 20.93 -17.53
CA LEU A 374 -18.54 22.20 -16.88
C LEU A 374 -20.01 22.30 -16.43
N LEU A 375 -20.24 22.47 -15.13
CA LEU A 375 -21.60 22.54 -14.57
C LEU A 375 -22.26 23.91 -14.76
N ALA A 376 -21.50 24.99 -14.58
CA ALA A 376 -21.98 26.36 -14.72
C ALA A 376 -20.79 27.33 -14.88
N GLY A 377 -21.02 28.48 -15.53
CA GLY A 377 -20.01 29.50 -15.79
C GLY A 377 -19.29 29.31 -17.12
N ARG A 378 -18.00 29.68 -17.18
CA ARG A 378 -17.14 29.53 -18.37
C ARG A 378 -15.78 28.98 -17.98
N GLU A 379 -15.13 28.28 -18.90
CA GLU A 379 -13.72 27.88 -18.76
C GLU A 379 -12.77 29.08 -18.96
N PHE A 380 -11.50 28.86 -18.64
CA PHE A 380 -10.40 29.75 -19.03
C PHE A 380 -10.26 29.83 -20.56
N ASN A 381 -9.98 31.02 -21.06
CA ASN A 381 -9.70 31.28 -22.46
C ASN A 381 -8.40 32.09 -22.63
N GLU A 382 -7.99 32.31 -23.88
CA GLU A 382 -6.74 32.99 -24.21
C GLU A 382 -6.69 34.48 -23.75
N HIS A 383 -7.82 35.07 -23.39
CA HIS A 383 -7.90 36.45 -22.89
C HIS A 383 -7.72 36.55 -21.36
N ASP A 384 -7.78 35.43 -20.64
CA ASP A 384 -7.60 35.36 -19.18
C ASP A 384 -6.12 35.43 -18.79
N THR A 385 -5.50 36.57 -19.09
CA THR A 385 -4.07 36.81 -18.86
C THR A 385 -3.78 37.39 -17.48
N ALA A 386 -2.49 37.50 -17.13
CA ALA A 386 -2.05 38.12 -15.89
C ALA A 386 -2.46 39.60 -15.76
N ASP A 387 -2.70 40.32 -16.85
CA ASP A 387 -3.14 41.72 -16.83
C ASP A 387 -4.66 41.87 -17.06
N GLY A 388 -5.35 40.78 -17.39
CA GLY A 388 -6.78 40.72 -17.63
C GLY A 388 -7.62 40.42 -16.38
N GLN A 389 -8.89 40.09 -16.62
CA GLN A 389 -9.83 39.69 -15.58
C GLN A 389 -9.33 38.44 -14.85
N LYS A 390 -9.27 38.49 -13.51
CA LYS A 390 -8.93 37.32 -12.69
C LYS A 390 -10.11 36.36 -12.64
N VAL A 391 -9.91 35.15 -13.16
CA VAL A 391 -10.91 34.09 -13.17
C VAL A 391 -10.41 32.94 -12.29
N CYS A 392 -11.33 32.30 -11.58
CA CYS A 392 -11.06 31.10 -10.80
C CYS A 392 -12.20 30.11 -10.99
N LEU A 393 -11.87 28.83 -11.14
CA LEU A 393 -12.82 27.74 -11.20
C LEU A 393 -12.81 27.01 -9.86
N ILE A 394 -14.00 26.80 -9.30
CA ILE A 394 -14.16 26.07 -8.03
C ILE A 394 -14.96 24.80 -8.26
N SER A 395 -14.61 23.74 -7.52
CA SER A 395 -15.37 22.49 -7.55
C SER A 395 -16.77 22.71 -6.97
N GLN A 396 -17.74 21.86 -7.34
CA GLN A 396 -19.10 21.91 -6.79
C GLN A 396 -19.10 21.80 -5.26
N ALA A 397 -18.24 20.95 -4.70
CA ALA A 397 -18.07 20.82 -3.25
C ALA A 397 -17.49 22.10 -2.63
N GLY A 398 -16.52 22.74 -3.30
CA GLY A 398 -15.98 24.05 -2.91
C GLY A 398 -17.06 25.14 -2.93
N ALA A 399 -17.87 25.21 -3.99
CA ALA A 399 -18.97 26.14 -4.11
C ALA A 399 -19.99 25.98 -2.97
N LYS A 400 -20.44 24.76 -2.66
CA LYS A 400 -21.37 24.50 -1.55
C LYS A 400 -20.80 24.90 -0.19
N LYS A 401 -19.48 24.75 0.01
CA LYS A 401 -18.81 25.07 1.27
C LYS A 401 -18.58 26.58 1.44
N VAL A 402 -18.21 27.28 0.37
CA VAL A 402 -17.87 28.71 0.42
C VAL A 402 -19.11 29.59 0.27
N PHE A 403 -20.04 29.20 -0.61
CA PHE A 403 -21.25 29.91 -0.97
C PHE A 403 -22.48 29.02 -0.71
N PRO A 404 -22.78 28.68 0.56
CA PRO A 404 -23.93 27.85 0.88
C PRO A 404 -25.21 28.58 0.45
N ASN A 405 -26.00 27.92 -0.41
CA ASN A 405 -27.26 28.44 -0.97
C ASN A 405 -27.13 29.74 -1.80
N GLU A 406 -25.93 30.11 -2.23
CA GLU A 406 -25.66 31.29 -3.07
C GLU A 406 -25.11 30.85 -4.44
N ASN A 407 -25.35 31.65 -5.49
CA ASN A 407 -24.71 31.45 -6.77
C ASN A 407 -23.26 31.97 -6.70
N PRO A 408 -22.23 31.12 -6.89
CA PRO A 408 -20.83 31.54 -6.84
C PRO A 408 -20.38 32.36 -8.07
N ILE A 409 -21.16 32.35 -9.17
CA ILE A 409 -20.78 33.03 -10.41
C ILE A 409 -20.78 34.55 -10.21
N GLY A 410 -19.69 35.21 -10.59
CA GLY A 410 -19.50 36.65 -10.44
C GLY A 410 -19.03 37.10 -9.04
N LYS A 411 -18.78 36.16 -8.11
CA LYS A 411 -18.19 36.44 -6.80
C LYS A 411 -16.66 36.38 -6.87
N THR A 412 -16.00 37.03 -5.91
CA THR A 412 -14.54 37.09 -5.79
C THR A 412 -14.06 36.31 -4.58
N LEU A 413 -12.92 35.61 -4.73
CA LEU A 413 -12.41 34.57 -3.82
C LEU A 413 -10.91 34.68 -3.55
#